data_AF-A0A3C0Q551-F1
#
_entry.id   AF-A0A3C0Q551-F1
#
_cell.length_a   1.000
_cell.length_b   1.000
_cell.length_c   1.000
_cell.angle_alpha   90.00
_cell.angle_beta   90.00
_cell.angle_gamma   90.00
#
_symmetry.space_group_name_H-M   'P 1'
#
loop_
_entity.id
_entity.type
_entity.pdbx_description
1 polymer ?
#
loop_
_entity_poly.entity_id
_entity_poly.type
_entity_poly.pdbx_seq_one_letter_code
_entity_poly.pdbx_strand_id
1 'polypeptide(L)' 'DISARQNGFELSAPPLEYCTDNGAMIAWAGIELLQAGRIADLSMKARPRWPLEELKDFKS' A
#
# COMPACT_ATOMS: atom_id res chain seq x y z
N ASP A 1 13.16 8.35 -15.25
CA ASP A 1 13.70 7.19 -15.98
C ASP A 1 15.21 7.30 -16.23
N ILE A 2 15.73 8.31 -16.96
CA ILE A 2 17.18 8.47 -17.22
C ILE A 2 18.04 8.40 -15.95
N SER A 3 17.69 9.14 -14.90
CA SER A 3 18.40 9.10 -13.61
C SER A 3 18.37 7.70 -12.95
N ALA A 4 17.22 7.01 -12.98
CA ALA A 4 17.10 5.66 -12.43
C ALA A 4 18.05 4.69 -13.16
N ARG A 5 18.02 4.70 -14.50
CA ARG A 5 18.88 3.83 -15.33
C ARG A 5 20.37 4.11 -15.13
N GLN A 6 20.77 5.38 -15.05
CA GLN A 6 22.17 5.76 -14.79
C GLN A 6 22.69 5.25 -13.44
N ASN A 7 21.80 5.08 -12.46
CA ASN A 7 22.11 4.55 -11.14
C ASN A 7 21.82 3.04 -11.00
N GLY A 8 21.50 2.34 -12.10
CA GLY A 8 21.21 0.90 -12.08
C GLY A 8 19.84 0.51 -11.49
N PHE A 9 18.89 1.46 -11.42
CA PHE A 9 17.53 1.22 -10.95
C PHE A 9 16.51 1.17 -12.10
N GLU A 10 15.42 0.44 -11.88
CA GLU A 10 14.21 0.48 -12.71
C GLU A 10 13.17 1.40 -12.07
N LEU A 11 12.59 2.31 -12.85
CA LEU A 11 11.48 3.14 -12.41
C LEU A 11 10.16 2.43 -12.70
N SER A 12 9.44 2.05 -11.65
CA SER A 12 8.06 1.58 -11.75
C SER A 12 7.10 2.68 -11.29
N ALA A 13 6.13 3.03 -12.13
CA ALA A 13 5.07 3.98 -11.82
C ALA A 13 3.76 3.48 -12.46
N PRO A 14 2.63 3.54 -11.75
CA PRO A 14 1.36 3.06 -12.30
C PRO A 14 0.76 4.08 -13.29
N PRO A 15 -0.25 3.67 -14.09
CA PRO A 15 -1.11 4.60 -14.82
C PRO A 15 -1.65 5.72 -13.93
N LEU A 16 -1.85 6.93 -14.49
CA LEU A 16 -2.23 8.12 -13.72
C LEU A 16 -3.52 7.96 -12.91
N GLU A 17 -4.49 7.20 -13.44
CA GLU A 17 -5.75 6.90 -12.75
C GLU A 17 -5.57 6.11 -11.44
N TYR A 18 -4.44 5.42 -11.29
CA TYR A 18 -4.06 4.71 -10.07
C TYR A 18 -3.06 5.48 -9.19
N CYS A 19 -2.54 6.63 -9.65
CA CYS A 19 -1.60 7.46 -8.89
C CYS A 19 -2.30 8.34 -7.84
N THR A 20 -3.56 8.73 -8.05
CA THR A 20 -4.36 9.52 -7.10
C THR A 20 -5.22 8.62 -6.21
N ASP A 21 -5.79 9.19 -5.14
CA ASP A 21 -6.70 8.45 -4.25
C ASP A 21 -7.82 7.75 -5.04
N ASN A 22 -7.87 6.43 -4.91
CA ASN A 22 -8.82 5.60 -5.64
C ASN A 22 -9.24 4.37 -4.80
N GLY A 23 -10.37 3.77 -5.15
CA GLY A 23 -10.87 2.58 -4.45
C GLY A 23 -10.09 1.30 -4.77
N ALA A 24 -9.43 1.23 -5.94
CA ALA A 24 -8.70 0.04 -6.37
C ALA A 24 -7.49 -0.25 -5.46
N MET A 25 -6.73 0.77 -5.06
CA MET A 25 -5.59 0.60 -4.14
C MET A 25 -6.03 0.14 -2.74
N ILE A 26 -7.18 0.63 -2.26
CA ILE A 26 -7.75 0.22 -0.97
C ILE A 26 -8.21 -1.25 -1.02
N ALA A 27 -8.89 -1.64 -2.10
CA ALA A 27 -9.31 -3.02 -2.32
C ALA A 27 -8.10 -3.97 -2.42
N TRP A 28 -7.05 -3.59 -3.17
CA TRP A 28 -5.84 -4.38 -3.30
C TRP A 28 -5.15 -4.59 -1.95
N ALA A 29 -4.87 -3.52 -1.21
CA ALA A 29 -4.27 -3.60 0.11
C ALA A 29 -5.11 -4.46 1.09
N GLY A 30 -6.45 -4.39 0.97
CA GLY A 30 -7.37 -5.23 1.75
C GLY A 30 -7.26 -6.72 1.42
N ILE A 31 -7.10 -7.09 0.14
CA ILE A 31 -6.90 -8.48 -0.28
C ILE A 31 -5.55 -9.01 0.24
N GLU A 32 -4.48 -8.22 0.12
CA GLU A 32 -3.16 -8.58 0.65
C GLU A 32 -3.22 -8.83 2.17
N LEU A 33 -3.89 -7.95 2.92
CA LEU A 33 -4.14 -8.10 4.35
C LEU A 33 -4.94 -9.37 4.68
N LEU A 34 -6.02 -9.62 3.94
CA LEU A 34 -6.86 -10.80 4.14
C LEU A 34 -6.09 -12.10 3.88
N GLN A 35 -5.29 -12.14 2.81
CA GLN A 35 -4.44 -13.28 2.48
C GLN A 35 -3.38 -13.53 3.56
N ALA A 36 -2.87 -12.46 4.19
CA ALA A 36 -1.98 -12.54 5.35
C ALA A 36 -2.71 -12.84 6.68
N GLY A 37 -4.02 -13.14 6.65
CA GLY A 37 -4.82 -13.43 7.85
C GLY A 37 -5.07 -12.22 8.76
N ARG A 38 -4.83 -10.99 8.29
CA ARG A 38 -5.01 -9.75 9.05
C ARG A 38 -6.44 -9.26 8.90
N ILE A 39 -7.31 -9.72 9.80
CA ILE A 39 -8.73 -9.32 9.83
C ILE A 39 -8.97 -8.44 11.05
N ALA A 40 -9.53 -7.25 10.82
CA ALA A 40 -9.93 -6.36 11.88
C ALA A 40 -11.28 -6.78 12.48
N ASP A 41 -11.48 -6.51 13.76
CA ASP A 41 -12.76 -6.74 14.41
C ASP A 41 -13.79 -5.65 14.04
N LEU A 42 -15.09 -5.94 14.26
CA LEU A 42 -16.18 -5.03 13.88
C LEU A 42 -16.24 -3.73 14.70
N SER A 43 -15.50 -3.63 15.80
CA SER A 43 -15.33 -2.42 16.61
C SER A 43 -14.20 -1.51 16.11
N MET A 44 -13.50 -1.88 15.03
CA MET A 44 -12.45 -1.06 14.42
C MET A 44 -12.96 0.37 14.16
N LYS A 45 -12.13 1.35 14.53
CA LYS A 45 -12.41 2.77 14.34
C LYS A 45 -11.44 3.39 13.34
N ALA A 46 -11.92 4.39 12.61
CA ALA A 46 -11.07 5.21 11.77
C ALA A 46 -9.98 5.91 12.61
N ARG A 47 -8.76 5.95 12.08
CA ARG A 47 -7.60 6.62 12.68
C ARG A 47 -7.14 7.77 11.77
N PRO A 48 -7.57 9.01 12.03
CA PRO A 48 -7.24 10.15 11.16
C PRO A 48 -5.73 10.43 11.04
N ARG A 49 -4.97 10.07 12.07
CA ARG A 49 -3.50 10.05 12.05
C ARG A 49 -3.05 8.62 12.32
N TRP A 50 -2.72 7.91 11.25
CA TRP A 50 -2.24 6.54 11.32
C TRP A 50 -0.84 6.46 10.70
N PRO A 51 0.22 6.38 11.53
CA PRO A 51 1.59 6.23 11.05
C PRO A 51 1.80 4.90 10.32
N LEU A 52 2.46 4.94 9.16
CA LEU A 52 2.79 3.75 8.37
C LEU A 52 3.75 2.81 9.11
N GLU A 53 4.59 3.35 10.00
CA GLU A 53 5.56 2.58 10.78
C GLU A 53 4.90 1.62 11.78
N GLU A 54 3.60 1.77 12.04
CA GLU A 54 2.86 0.81 12.86
C GLU A 54 2.48 -0.46 12.07
N LEU A 55 2.62 -0.47 10.74
CA LEU A 55 2.30 -1.62 9.87
C LEU A 55 3.48 -2.64 9.75
N LYS A 56 4.45 -2.66 10.67
CA LYS A 56 5.74 -3.37 10.53
C LYS A 56 5.67 -4.90 10.33
N ASP A 57 4.52 -5.52 10.53
CA ASP A 57 4.35 -6.99 10.45
C ASP A 57 3.93 -7.51 9.06
N PHE A 58 4.07 -6.71 8.00
CA PHE A 58 3.68 -7.06 6.63
C PHE A 58 4.69 -7.91 5.84
N LYS A 59 5.90 -8.18 6.37
CA LYS A 59 6.98 -8.90 5.66
C LYS A 59 7.43 -10.23 6.30
N SER A 60 6.50 -10.99 6.89
CA SER A 60 6.77 -12.39 7.33
C SER A 60 6.40 -13.36 6.21
#